data_AF-A0A5E3XMP5-F1
#
_entry.id   AF-A0A5E3XMP5-F1
#
_cell.length_a   1.000
_cell.length_b   1.000
_cell.length_c   1.000
_cell.angle_alpha   90.00
_cell.angle_beta   90.00
_cell.angle_gamma   90.00
#
_symmetry.space_group_name_H-M   'P 1'
#
loop_
_entity.id
_entity.type
_entity.pdbx_description
1 polymer ?
#
loop_
_entity_poly.entity_id
_entity_poly.type
_entity_poly.pdbx_seq_one_letter_code
_entity_poly.pdbx_strand_id
1 'polypeptide(L)'
;MPITRAASSNSLSNGVGPSSSRKKKAPAKPPAGEIIVISDSEEEEDIKPAVHHHKSSKKRTISQTGPSSGSSKRARTSTVSDFSGIEVVEPPQDPPAVKEWKDRARAAEQLQKTAEERARRYKSAEASAKADSEGLRKELKETRDKEKQLAAKADIAEKALAKATASGSGGGIDLEALEESVSCEICQEKMWQPWMLSECGHVYCQKCLTDWFGTTHAKHLESHPHYDVNHAPPITPAQLARLPIQIQPFLAHQVNAIPRPPFSCPTCRADVTRKPSEAFVVKTIVQLIADKTGERNPYPPPQAPTPARRSRSGKAKAPVVPSGPWDGFFGRS
;
A
#
# COMPACT_ATOMS: atom_id res chain seq x y z
N MET A 1 5.47 2.51 66.87
CA MET A 1 4.02 2.59 67.17
C MET A 1 3.30 1.50 66.41
N PRO A 2 2.63 0.54 67.07
CA PRO A 2 1.96 -0.55 66.37
C PRO A 2 0.58 -0.10 65.84
N ILE A 3 0.34 -0.33 64.56
CA ILE A 3 -0.93 -0.04 63.89
C ILE A 3 -1.78 -1.31 63.91
N THR A 4 -2.88 -1.27 64.67
CA THR A 4 -3.92 -2.30 64.73
C THR A 4 -4.78 -2.24 63.47
N ARG A 5 -4.83 -3.34 62.69
CA ARG A 5 -5.79 -3.53 61.59
C ARG A 5 -7.06 -4.20 62.13
N ALA A 6 -8.17 -3.47 62.10
CA ALA A 6 -9.50 -4.02 62.32
C ALA A 6 -10.01 -4.70 61.04
N ALA A 7 -10.47 -5.94 61.18
CA ALA A 7 -11.17 -6.68 60.16
C ALA A 7 -12.65 -6.26 60.14
N SER A 8 -13.16 -5.86 58.98
CA SER A 8 -14.60 -5.74 58.73
C SER A 8 -15.02 -6.79 57.72
N SER A 9 -15.64 -7.83 58.26
CA SER A 9 -16.50 -8.78 57.57
C SER A 9 -17.72 -8.06 57.00
N ASN A 10 -17.95 -8.18 55.69
CA ASN A 10 -19.23 -7.79 55.10
C ASN A 10 -19.87 -8.99 54.39
N SER A 11 -21.10 -9.22 54.81
CA SER A 11 -21.98 -10.35 54.56
C SER A 11 -22.75 -10.23 53.25
N LEU A 12 -22.82 -11.37 52.55
CA LEU A 12 -23.95 -11.96 51.82
C LEU A 12 -25.07 -11.04 51.31
N SER A 13 -25.29 -11.07 49.99
CA SER A 13 -26.64 -11.21 49.43
C SER A 13 -26.61 -11.96 48.09
N ASN A 14 -27.09 -13.20 48.13
CA ASN A 14 -27.40 -14.03 46.96
C ASN A 14 -28.74 -13.56 46.36
N GLY A 15 -28.71 -12.95 45.18
CA GLY A 15 -29.88 -12.65 44.38
C GLY A 15 -30.09 -13.70 43.30
N VAL A 16 -31.02 -14.64 43.52
CA VAL A 16 -31.49 -15.61 42.53
C VAL A 16 -32.45 -14.90 41.57
N GLY A 17 -32.03 -14.72 40.32
CA GLY A 17 -32.87 -14.19 39.23
C GLY A 17 -33.50 -15.31 38.39
N PRO A 18 -34.72 -15.12 37.84
CA PRO A 18 -35.48 -16.18 37.19
C PRO A 18 -34.97 -16.52 35.78
N SER A 19 -34.89 -17.83 35.54
CA SER A 19 -34.54 -18.48 34.27
C SER A 19 -35.58 -18.17 33.18
N SER A 20 -35.18 -17.40 32.16
CA SER A 20 -35.96 -17.16 30.95
C SER A 20 -35.57 -18.17 29.87
N SER A 21 -36.41 -19.19 29.72
CA SER A 21 -36.36 -20.21 28.68
C SER A 21 -36.71 -19.63 27.31
N ARG A 22 -35.70 -19.09 26.59
CA ARG A 22 -35.82 -18.71 25.18
C ARG A 22 -35.85 -19.97 24.30
N LYS A 23 -37.00 -20.20 23.65
CA LYS A 23 -37.20 -21.15 22.56
C LYS A 23 -36.16 -20.92 21.46
N LYS A 24 -35.32 -21.93 21.21
CA LYS A 24 -34.39 -21.99 20.07
C LYS A 24 -35.20 -22.09 18.78
N LYS A 25 -35.16 -21.03 17.96
CA LYS A 25 -35.70 -21.00 16.60
C LYS A 25 -34.62 -21.54 15.66
N ALA A 26 -34.94 -22.57 14.88
CA ALA A 26 -34.02 -23.21 13.95
C ALA A 26 -33.48 -22.23 12.89
N PRO A 27 -32.22 -22.37 12.45
CA PRO A 27 -31.65 -21.52 11.41
C PRO A 27 -32.28 -21.83 10.04
N ALA A 28 -32.67 -20.77 9.34
CA ALA A 28 -33.19 -20.83 7.99
C ALA A 28 -32.10 -21.28 7.00
N LYS A 29 -32.49 -22.18 6.10
CA LYS A 29 -31.71 -22.73 4.99
C LYS A 29 -31.25 -21.60 4.05
N PRO A 30 -29.96 -21.49 3.70
CA PRO A 30 -29.51 -20.50 2.73
C PRO A 30 -30.06 -20.82 1.33
N PRO A 31 -30.38 -19.79 0.51
CA PRO A 31 -30.81 -20.00 -0.87
C PRO A 31 -29.67 -20.59 -1.70
N ALA A 32 -30.02 -21.55 -2.56
CA ALA A 32 -29.10 -22.21 -3.47
C ALA A 32 -28.37 -21.15 -4.32
N GLY A 33 -27.06 -21.05 -4.12
CA GLY A 33 -26.17 -20.27 -4.97
C GLY A 33 -26.11 -20.91 -6.35
N GLU A 34 -26.40 -20.10 -7.35
CA GLU A 34 -26.22 -20.41 -8.77
C GLU A 34 -24.73 -20.63 -9.05
N ILE A 35 -24.38 -21.89 -9.32
CA ILE A 35 -23.03 -22.30 -9.69
C ILE A 35 -22.84 -21.93 -11.16
N ILE A 36 -22.12 -20.84 -11.42
CA ILE A 36 -21.63 -20.54 -12.77
C ILE A 36 -20.44 -21.47 -13.02
N VAL A 37 -20.71 -22.56 -13.74
CA VAL A 37 -19.69 -23.46 -14.28
C VAL A 37 -19.04 -22.72 -15.44
N ILE A 38 -17.86 -22.13 -15.20
CA ILE A 38 -16.96 -21.71 -16.27
C ILE A 38 -16.22 -22.98 -16.70
N SER A 39 -16.74 -23.63 -17.73
CA SER A 39 -16.04 -24.72 -18.41
C SER A 39 -14.85 -24.11 -19.17
N ASP A 40 -13.66 -24.22 -18.58
CA ASP A 40 -12.40 -24.05 -19.31
C ASP A 40 -12.25 -25.25 -20.26
N SER A 41 -12.63 -25.06 -21.52
CA SER A 41 -12.37 -25.99 -22.62
C SER A 41 -11.26 -25.39 -23.49
N GLU A 42 -10.03 -25.53 -23.02
CA GLU A 42 -8.82 -25.27 -23.81
C GLU A 42 -8.49 -26.51 -24.66
N GLU A 43 -9.22 -26.68 -25.77
CA GLU A 43 -8.84 -27.58 -26.86
C GLU A 43 -8.32 -26.71 -28.02
N GLU A 44 -7.06 -26.27 -27.95
CA GLU A 44 -6.37 -25.70 -29.11
C GLU A 44 -5.90 -26.84 -30.02
N GLU A 45 -6.63 -27.04 -31.11
CA GLU A 45 -6.22 -27.91 -32.20
C GLU A 45 -5.01 -27.35 -32.96
N ASP A 46 -4.04 -28.24 -33.11
CA ASP A 46 -2.74 -28.11 -33.75
C ASP A 46 -2.86 -27.89 -35.28
N ILE A 47 -3.13 -26.65 -35.72
CA ILE A 47 -3.08 -26.31 -37.16
C ILE A 47 -1.61 -26.15 -37.59
N LYS A 48 -1.01 -27.24 -38.08
CA LYS A 48 0.30 -27.27 -38.75
C LYS A 48 0.20 -26.68 -40.17
N PRO A 49 0.92 -25.60 -40.52
CA PRO A 49 1.16 -25.28 -41.92
C PRO A 49 2.36 -26.10 -42.44
N ALA A 50 2.10 -26.93 -43.44
CA ALA A 50 3.12 -27.57 -44.26
C ALA A 50 3.87 -26.50 -45.06
N VAL A 51 5.13 -26.24 -44.70
CA VAL A 51 6.02 -25.37 -45.48
C VAL A 51 7.16 -26.21 -46.05
N HIS A 52 7.22 -26.23 -47.38
CA HIS A 52 8.24 -26.86 -48.20
C HIS A 52 9.66 -26.42 -47.81
N HIS A 53 10.50 -27.41 -47.52
CA HIS A 53 11.96 -27.25 -47.42
C HIS A 53 12.55 -26.89 -48.79
N HIS A 54 13.18 -25.72 -48.90
CA HIS A 54 14.21 -25.47 -49.90
C HIS A 54 15.59 -25.40 -49.23
N LYS A 55 16.44 -26.39 -49.55
CA LYS A 55 17.85 -26.42 -49.21
C LYS A 55 18.63 -25.53 -50.17
N SER A 56 19.37 -24.55 -49.64
CA SER A 56 20.63 -23.98 -50.16
C SER A 56 21.05 -22.88 -49.16
N SER A 57 22.29 -22.49 -48.91
CA SER A 57 23.64 -22.98 -49.18
C SER A 57 24.54 -22.20 -48.20
N LYS A 58 25.68 -22.78 -47.82
CA LYS A 58 26.82 -22.12 -47.14
C LYS A 58 27.05 -20.71 -47.73
N LYS A 59 27.49 -19.65 -47.03
CA LYS A 59 28.84 -19.46 -46.47
C LYS A 59 29.02 -17.98 -46.03
N ARG A 60 30.02 -17.76 -45.17
CA ARG A 60 30.81 -16.53 -44.91
C ARG A 60 30.23 -15.47 -43.96
N THR A 61 30.68 -15.61 -42.72
CA THR A 61 31.13 -14.56 -41.81
C THR A 61 31.97 -13.49 -42.53
N ILE A 62 31.54 -12.23 -42.45
CA ILE A 62 32.37 -11.05 -42.64
C ILE A 62 32.16 -10.15 -41.42
N SER A 63 33.24 -9.97 -40.67
CA SER A 63 33.40 -9.00 -39.60
C SER A 63 33.63 -7.62 -40.22
N GLN A 64 32.80 -6.63 -39.88
CA GLN A 64 33.10 -5.21 -40.05
C GLN A 64 32.64 -4.51 -38.78
N THR A 65 33.52 -4.24 -37.81
CA THR A 65 34.30 -2.97 -37.67
C THR A 65 33.41 -1.74 -37.88
N GLY A 66 32.96 -1.17 -36.77
CA GLY A 66 32.24 0.10 -36.75
C GLY A 66 33.13 1.27 -37.14
N PRO A 67 32.58 2.34 -37.74
CA PRO A 67 33.33 3.56 -37.95
C PRO A 67 33.30 4.44 -36.69
N SER A 68 34.51 4.66 -36.18
CA SER A 68 34.87 5.70 -35.24
C SER A 68 34.62 7.09 -35.82
N SER A 69 34.19 7.97 -34.93
CA SER A 69 34.25 9.43 -35.01
C SER A 69 35.55 9.93 -35.65
N GLY A 70 35.41 10.88 -36.59
CA GLY A 70 36.54 11.48 -37.28
C GLY A 70 36.20 12.85 -37.84
N SER A 71 36.35 13.87 -36.98
CA SER A 71 36.90 15.19 -37.24
C SER A 71 36.83 15.80 -38.65
N SER A 72 36.15 16.95 -38.69
CA SER A 72 36.77 18.27 -38.97
C SER A 72 37.73 18.35 -40.16
N LYS A 73 37.24 18.88 -41.29
CA LYS A 73 38.06 19.71 -42.19
C LYS A 73 37.23 20.87 -42.77
N ARG A 74 37.60 22.08 -42.33
CA ARG A 74 37.37 23.35 -43.04
C ARG A 74 37.95 23.25 -44.46
N ALA A 75 37.18 23.65 -45.47
CA ALA A 75 37.67 24.11 -46.76
C ALA A 75 37.10 25.52 -46.96
N ARG A 76 37.87 26.57 -46.67
CA ARG A 76 38.83 27.27 -47.56
C ARG A 76 38.13 27.91 -48.77
N THR A 77 37.86 29.19 -48.58
CA THR A 77 37.66 30.25 -49.56
C THR A 77 38.62 30.15 -50.76
N SER A 78 38.09 30.21 -51.97
CA SER A 78 38.83 30.58 -53.19
C SER A 78 38.04 31.65 -53.94
N THR A 79 38.41 32.90 -53.69
CA THR A 79 38.15 34.05 -54.57
C THR A 79 38.89 33.83 -55.89
N VAL A 80 38.15 33.75 -56.98
CA VAL A 80 38.62 33.84 -58.38
C VAL A 80 37.79 34.98 -58.98
N SER A 81 38.35 36.18 -59.06
CA SER A 81 39.08 36.70 -60.23
C SER A 81 38.13 37.01 -61.38
N ASP A 82 37.76 38.29 -61.44
CA ASP A 82 37.19 38.99 -62.58
C ASP A 82 37.88 38.58 -63.88
N PHE A 83 37.14 37.90 -64.74
CA PHE A 83 37.45 37.76 -66.16
C PHE A 83 36.28 38.39 -66.93
N SER A 84 36.32 39.71 -67.00
CA SER A 84 35.40 40.52 -67.80
C SER A 84 35.82 40.43 -69.28
N GLY A 85 34.85 40.13 -70.15
CA GLY A 85 34.97 40.45 -71.58
C GLY A 85 35.10 39.27 -72.55
N ILE A 86 34.37 38.18 -72.36
CA ILE A 86 33.98 37.32 -73.50
C ILE A 86 32.50 37.60 -73.77
N GLU A 87 32.24 38.24 -74.90
CA GLU A 87 30.91 38.44 -75.47
C GLU A 87 30.32 37.05 -75.72
N VAL A 88 29.42 36.62 -74.81
CA VAL A 88 28.71 35.35 -74.92
C VAL A 88 27.77 35.48 -76.11
N VAL A 89 28.23 34.99 -77.26
CA VAL A 89 27.39 34.73 -78.42
C VAL A 89 26.25 33.83 -77.93
N GLU A 90 25.03 34.39 -77.88
CA GLU A 90 23.85 33.65 -77.48
C GLU A 90 23.73 32.40 -78.37
N PRO A 91 23.75 31.19 -77.78
CA PRO A 91 23.56 29.99 -78.56
C PRO A 91 22.19 30.07 -79.27
N PRO A 92 22.09 29.62 -80.53
CA PRO A 92 20.85 29.63 -81.29
C PRO A 92 19.71 29.04 -80.45
N GLN A 93 18.61 29.79 -80.30
CA GLN A 93 17.47 29.32 -79.53
C GLN A 93 16.92 28.04 -80.16
N ASP A 94 16.85 26.97 -79.35
CA ASP A 94 16.27 25.71 -79.77
C ASP A 94 14.80 25.93 -80.21
N PRO A 95 14.35 25.29 -81.31
CA PRO A 95 12.94 25.30 -81.68
C PRO A 95 12.05 24.81 -80.52
N PRO A 96 10.83 25.36 -80.34
CA PRO A 96 9.96 25.03 -79.19
C PRO A 96 9.69 23.53 -79.04
N ALA A 97 9.60 22.79 -80.15
CA ALA A 97 9.44 21.34 -80.15
C ALA A 97 10.62 20.58 -79.50
N VAL A 98 11.85 21.08 -79.67
CA VAL A 98 13.06 20.48 -79.07
C VAL A 98 13.08 20.74 -77.56
N LYS A 99 12.62 21.91 -77.12
CA LYS A 99 12.50 22.25 -75.70
C LYS A 99 11.51 21.34 -74.98
N GLU A 100 10.31 21.16 -75.54
CA GLU A 100 9.29 20.26 -74.97
C GLU A 100 9.77 18.81 -74.86
N TRP A 101 10.49 18.32 -75.87
CA TRP A 101 11.05 16.97 -75.81
C TRP A 101 12.11 16.83 -74.72
N LYS A 102 13.01 17.81 -74.57
CA LYS A 102 14.01 17.86 -73.49
C LYS A 102 13.34 17.90 -72.11
N ASP A 103 12.25 18.65 -71.95
CA ASP A 103 11.49 18.72 -70.69
C ASP A 103 10.80 17.39 -70.36
N ARG A 104 10.19 16.72 -71.33
CA ARG A 104 9.60 15.38 -71.15
C ARG A 104 10.64 14.33 -70.80
N ALA A 105 11.81 14.36 -71.45
CA ALA A 105 12.91 13.45 -71.14
C ALA A 105 13.41 13.65 -69.69
N ARG A 106 13.59 14.91 -69.26
CA ARG A 106 13.93 15.24 -67.87
C ARG A 106 12.86 14.78 -66.87
N ALA A 107 11.58 14.97 -67.20
CA ALA A 107 10.48 14.53 -66.35
C ALA A 107 10.42 12.99 -66.22
N ALA A 108 10.66 12.26 -67.31
CA ALA A 108 10.74 10.81 -67.30
C ALA A 108 11.92 10.30 -66.46
N GLU A 109 13.10 10.94 -66.58
CA GLU A 109 14.28 10.62 -65.77
C GLU A 109 14.03 10.88 -64.27
N GLN A 110 13.37 11.99 -63.93
CA GLN A 110 12.97 12.29 -62.55
C GLN A 110 11.96 11.27 -62.01
N LEU A 111 10.99 10.84 -62.82
CA LEU A 111 10.03 9.81 -62.43
C LEU A 111 10.73 8.47 -62.19
N GLN A 112 11.68 8.09 -63.04
CA GLN A 112 12.47 6.89 -62.84
C GLN A 112 13.29 6.95 -61.54
N LYS A 113 13.99 8.07 -61.29
CA LYS A 113 14.76 8.28 -60.06
C LYS A 113 13.88 8.18 -58.81
N THR A 114 12.69 8.79 -58.83
CA THR A 114 11.75 8.72 -57.69
C THR A 114 11.14 7.33 -57.51
N ALA A 115 10.89 6.59 -58.60
CA ALA A 115 10.43 5.21 -58.53
C ALA A 115 11.51 4.28 -57.95
N GLU A 116 12.76 4.42 -58.37
CA GLU A 116 13.90 3.68 -57.82
C GLU A 116 14.12 4.00 -56.34
N GLU A 117 14.02 5.26 -55.94
CA GLU A 117 14.12 5.66 -54.53
C GLU A 117 12.99 5.04 -53.69
N ARG A 118 11.74 5.09 -54.18
CA ARG A 118 10.60 4.42 -53.52
C ARG A 118 10.84 2.93 -53.38
N ALA A 119 11.29 2.25 -54.44
CA ALA A 119 11.61 0.83 -54.40
C ALA A 119 12.70 0.51 -53.37
N ARG A 120 13.73 1.35 -53.24
CA ARG A 120 14.77 1.21 -52.21
C ARG A 120 14.20 1.39 -50.80
N ARG A 121 13.33 2.38 -50.58
CA ARG A 121 12.65 2.61 -49.29
C ARG A 121 11.78 1.41 -48.92
N TYR A 122 11.00 0.86 -49.84
CA TYR A 122 10.19 -0.34 -49.58
C TYR A 122 11.04 -1.55 -49.22
N LYS A 123 12.12 -1.83 -49.96
CA LYS A 123 13.04 -2.93 -49.62
C LYS A 123 13.67 -2.75 -48.24
N SER A 124 14.06 -1.53 -47.89
CA SER A 124 14.60 -1.21 -46.57
C SER A 124 13.56 -1.38 -45.46
N ALA A 125 12.31 -0.94 -45.69
CA ALA A 125 11.23 -1.08 -44.73
C ALA A 125 10.84 -2.55 -44.52
N GLU A 126 10.80 -3.35 -45.59
CA GLU A 126 10.55 -4.79 -45.50
C GLU A 126 11.67 -5.52 -44.73
N ALA A 127 12.92 -5.15 -44.98
CA ALA A 127 14.06 -5.69 -44.23
C ALA A 127 13.99 -5.33 -42.73
N SER A 128 13.64 -4.09 -42.39
CA SER A 128 13.43 -3.65 -41.01
C SER A 128 12.28 -4.42 -40.36
N ALA A 129 11.12 -4.51 -41.01
CA ALA A 129 9.96 -5.21 -40.49
C ALA A 129 10.24 -6.71 -40.25
N LYS A 130 11.03 -7.35 -41.13
CA LYS A 130 11.48 -8.73 -40.92
C LYS A 130 12.39 -8.85 -39.70
N ALA A 131 13.37 -7.95 -39.55
CA ALA A 131 14.26 -7.92 -38.39
C ALA A 131 13.48 -7.70 -37.07
N ASP A 132 12.53 -6.77 -37.06
CA ASP A 132 11.67 -6.48 -35.90
C ASP A 132 10.79 -7.69 -35.53
N SER A 133 10.19 -8.34 -36.54
CA SER A 133 9.38 -9.55 -36.32
C SER A 133 10.20 -10.72 -35.76
N GLU A 134 11.46 -10.85 -36.17
CA GLU A 134 12.38 -11.85 -35.62
C GLU A 134 12.79 -11.50 -34.18
N GLY A 135 13.01 -10.22 -33.90
CA GLY A 135 13.28 -9.70 -32.56
C GLY A 135 12.15 -10.03 -31.58
N LEU A 136 10.91 -9.68 -31.94
CA LEU A 136 9.72 -9.97 -31.12
C LEU A 136 9.52 -11.47 -30.88
N ARG A 137 9.80 -12.32 -31.87
CA ARG A 137 9.73 -13.78 -31.70
C ARG A 137 10.76 -14.30 -30.69
N LYS A 138 11.97 -13.73 -30.67
CA LYS A 138 13.00 -14.09 -29.68
C LYS A 138 12.59 -13.66 -28.28
N GLU A 139 12.06 -12.44 -28.13
CA GLU A 139 11.58 -11.89 -26.86
C GLU A 139 10.40 -12.68 -26.28
N LEU A 140 9.42 -13.05 -27.12
CA LEU A 140 8.30 -13.91 -26.71
C LEU A 140 8.78 -15.28 -26.22
N LYS A 141 9.76 -15.88 -26.90
CA LYS A 141 10.33 -17.16 -26.48
C LYS A 141 11.03 -17.04 -25.12
N GLU A 142 11.86 -16.01 -24.95
CA GLU A 142 12.56 -15.78 -23.68
C GLU A 142 11.58 -15.54 -22.52
N THR A 143 10.51 -14.78 -22.77
CA THR A 143 9.48 -14.52 -21.75
C THR A 143 8.75 -15.80 -21.36
N ARG A 144 8.37 -16.64 -22.33
CA ARG A 144 7.74 -17.95 -22.08
C ARG A 144 8.66 -18.88 -21.29
N ASP A 145 9.96 -18.87 -21.58
CA ASP A 145 10.93 -19.68 -20.84
C ASP A 145 11.12 -19.16 -19.39
N LYS A 146 11.11 -17.84 -19.17
CA LYS A 146 11.13 -17.24 -17.83
C LYS A 146 9.87 -17.57 -17.03
N GLU A 147 8.70 -17.52 -17.65
CA GLU A 147 7.43 -17.86 -17.00
C GLU A 147 7.42 -19.33 -16.54
N LYS A 148 7.86 -20.25 -17.40
CA LYS A 148 8.01 -21.67 -17.04
C LYS A 148 8.99 -21.87 -15.87
N GLN A 149 10.09 -21.12 -15.83
CA GLN A 149 11.04 -21.18 -14.72
C GLN A 149 10.43 -20.66 -13.41
N LEU A 150 9.64 -19.60 -13.46
CA LEU A 150 8.95 -19.06 -12.29
C LEU A 150 7.86 -20.00 -11.77
N ALA A 151 7.07 -20.59 -12.67
CA ALA A 151 6.07 -21.60 -12.32
C ALA A 151 6.72 -22.81 -11.62
N ALA A 152 7.81 -23.35 -12.17
CA ALA A 152 8.54 -24.45 -11.55
C ALA A 152 9.11 -24.08 -10.16
N LYS A 153 9.57 -22.84 -9.97
CA LYS A 153 10.04 -22.35 -8.66
C LYS A 153 8.89 -22.20 -7.66
N ALA A 154 7.72 -21.73 -8.10
CA ALA A 154 6.53 -21.62 -7.26
C ALA A 154 6.08 -23.00 -6.77
N ASP A 155 6.03 -24.01 -7.66
CA ASP A 155 5.69 -25.39 -7.30
C ASP A 155 6.65 -25.98 -6.26
N ILE A 156 7.96 -25.70 -6.39
CA ILE A 156 8.96 -26.16 -5.42
C ILE A 156 8.76 -25.46 -4.08
N ALA A 157 8.50 -24.14 -4.08
CA ALA A 157 8.27 -23.36 -2.88
C ALA A 157 6.99 -23.79 -2.14
N GLU A 158 5.90 -24.06 -2.87
CA GLU A 158 4.65 -24.56 -2.31
C GLU A 158 4.83 -25.94 -1.68
N LYS A 159 5.53 -26.86 -2.37
CA LYS A 159 5.86 -28.18 -1.81
C LYS A 159 6.76 -28.07 -0.57
N ALA A 160 7.71 -27.13 -0.56
CA ALA A 160 8.56 -26.88 0.60
C ALA A 160 7.76 -26.33 1.79
N LEU A 161 6.82 -25.40 1.54
CA LEU A 161 5.95 -24.83 2.58
C LEU A 161 4.98 -25.89 3.11
N ALA A 162 4.35 -26.68 2.22
CA ALA A 162 3.49 -27.80 2.61
C ALA A 162 4.27 -28.82 3.46
N LYS A 163 5.49 -29.18 3.04
CA LYS A 163 6.38 -30.06 3.82
C LYS A 163 6.73 -29.45 5.17
N ALA A 164 7.09 -28.17 5.23
CA ALA A 164 7.40 -27.48 6.48
C ALA A 164 6.18 -27.41 7.44
N THR A 165 4.97 -27.22 6.90
CA THR A 165 3.74 -27.26 7.70
C THR A 165 3.37 -28.67 8.16
N ALA A 166 3.65 -29.71 7.36
CA ALA A 166 3.38 -31.10 7.71
C ALA A 166 4.44 -31.68 8.67
N SER A 167 5.70 -31.25 8.55
CA SER A 167 6.79 -31.60 9.47
C SER A 167 6.91 -30.64 10.65
N GLY A 168 6.02 -29.64 10.77
CA GLY A 168 5.85 -28.76 11.93
C GLY A 168 5.31 -29.50 13.17
N SER A 169 5.67 -30.77 13.31
CA SER A 169 5.55 -31.55 14.53
C SER A 169 6.52 -30.98 15.56
N GLY A 170 5.97 -30.43 16.64
CA GLY A 170 6.59 -30.56 17.97
C GLY A 170 6.97 -29.27 18.69
N GLY A 171 7.02 -28.13 18.02
CA GLY A 171 7.17 -26.83 18.67
C GLY A 171 5.80 -26.18 18.91
N GLY A 172 4.82 -26.91 19.43
CA GLY A 172 3.53 -26.33 19.75
C GLY A 172 3.77 -25.13 20.67
N ILE A 173 3.30 -23.94 20.27
CA ILE A 173 3.27 -22.80 21.18
C ILE A 173 2.43 -23.27 22.36
N ASP A 174 3.05 -23.30 23.52
CA ASP A 174 2.37 -23.61 24.75
C ASP A 174 1.27 -22.57 24.96
N LEU A 175 0.01 -22.99 24.75
CA LEU A 175 -1.14 -22.12 24.82
C LEU A 175 -1.30 -21.56 26.24
N GLU A 176 -0.85 -22.28 27.27
CA GLU A 176 -0.90 -21.85 28.67
C GLU A 176 0.08 -20.70 28.93
N ALA A 177 1.33 -20.84 28.50
CA ALA A 177 2.33 -19.77 28.56
C ALA A 177 1.89 -18.52 27.76
N LEU A 178 1.23 -18.74 26.61
CA LEU A 178 0.71 -17.63 25.81
C LEU A 178 -0.49 -16.96 26.48
N GLU A 179 -1.36 -17.72 27.13
CA GLU A 179 -2.51 -17.19 27.89
C GLU A 179 -2.07 -16.30 29.05
N GLU A 180 -1.02 -16.67 29.77
CA GLU A 180 -0.40 -15.84 30.81
C GLU A 180 0.09 -14.50 30.22
N SER A 181 0.72 -14.53 29.04
CA SER A 181 1.24 -13.32 28.37
C SER A 181 0.16 -12.34 27.88
N VAL A 182 -1.07 -12.81 27.69
CA VAL A 182 -2.21 -11.97 27.25
C VAL A 182 -3.20 -11.66 28.38
N SER A 183 -2.83 -11.98 29.62
CA SER A 183 -3.59 -11.66 30.81
C SER A 183 -3.22 -10.28 31.35
N CYS A 184 -4.21 -9.52 31.78
CA CYS A 184 -4.03 -8.19 32.32
C CYS A 184 -3.37 -8.26 33.70
N GLU A 185 -2.28 -7.53 33.95
CA GLU A 185 -1.62 -7.54 35.27
C GLU A 185 -2.47 -6.96 36.41
N ILE A 186 -3.56 -6.25 36.11
CA ILE A 186 -4.46 -5.64 37.11
C ILE A 186 -5.57 -6.60 37.52
N CYS A 187 -6.29 -7.18 36.55
CA CYS A 187 -7.42 -8.07 36.83
C CYS A 187 -7.10 -9.56 36.69
N GLN A 188 -5.93 -9.90 36.16
CA GLN A 188 -5.47 -11.27 35.88
C GLN A 188 -6.41 -12.04 34.93
N GLU A 189 -7.21 -11.32 34.15
CA GLU A 189 -8.11 -11.88 33.12
C GLU A 189 -7.57 -11.58 31.72
N LYS A 190 -8.01 -12.37 30.74
CA LYS A 190 -7.70 -12.22 29.32
C LYS A 190 -8.09 -10.83 28.79
N MET A 191 -7.16 -10.15 28.11
CA MET A 191 -7.35 -8.78 27.63
C MET A 191 -8.18 -8.69 26.34
N TRP A 192 -9.51 -8.67 26.44
CA TRP A 192 -10.40 -8.53 25.27
C TRP A 192 -10.33 -7.17 24.56
N GLN A 193 -10.01 -6.12 25.32
CA GLN A 193 -9.79 -4.75 24.82
C GLN A 193 -8.44 -4.26 25.37
N PRO A 194 -7.31 -4.70 24.80
CA PRO A 194 -5.99 -4.35 25.28
C PRO A 194 -5.62 -2.92 24.83
N TRP A 195 -5.18 -2.10 25.77
CA TRP A 195 -4.67 -0.75 25.54
C TRP A 195 -3.25 -0.62 26.07
N MET A 196 -2.39 -0.02 25.26
CA MET A 196 -0.96 0.16 25.53
C MET A 196 -0.67 1.59 25.97
N LEU A 197 0.17 1.73 27.00
CA LEU A 197 0.70 3.02 27.44
C LEU A 197 1.88 3.43 26.57
N SER A 198 1.79 4.58 25.88
CA SER A 198 2.81 5.00 24.90
C SER A 198 4.21 5.24 25.46
N GLU A 199 4.33 5.56 26.75
CA GLU A 199 5.63 5.87 27.37
C GLU A 199 6.43 4.64 27.80
N CYS A 200 5.76 3.55 28.17
CA CYS A 200 6.43 2.35 28.72
C CYS A 200 6.06 1.03 28.02
N GLY A 201 5.05 1.02 27.15
CA GLY A 201 4.65 -0.17 26.39
C GLY A 201 3.80 -1.20 27.16
N HIS A 202 3.56 -1.03 28.46
CA HIS A 202 2.70 -1.94 29.23
C HIS A 202 1.26 -1.92 28.70
N VAL A 203 0.63 -3.10 28.69
CA VAL A 203 -0.70 -3.34 28.10
C VAL A 203 -1.65 -3.83 29.17
N TYR A 204 -2.88 -3.30 29.17
CA TYR A 204 -3.91 -3.66 30.14
C TYR A 204 -5.30 -3.63 29.48
N CYS A 205 -6.31 -4.17 30.17
CA CYS A 205 -7.71 -3.96 29.79
C CYS A 205 -8.07 -2.46 29.81
N GLN A 206 -8.89 -2.03 28.85
CA GLN A 206 -9.47 -0.69 28.80
C GLN A 206 -10.07 -0.28 30.16
N LYS A 207 -10.93 -1.14 30.71
CA LYS A 207 -11.65 -0.89 31.97
C LYS A 207 -10.67 -0.69 33.13
N CYS A 208 -9.67 -1.56 33.27
CA CYS A 208 -8.69 -1.47 34.35
C CYS A 208 -7.89 -0.15 34.31
N LEU A 209 -7.48 0.29 33.12
CA LEU A 209 -6.81 1.58 32.96
C LEU A 209 -7.74 2.77 33.22
N THR A 210 -9.00 2.71 32.74
CA THR A 210 -9.99 3.74 33.02
C THR A 210 -10.26 3.88 34.51
N ASP A 211 -10.38 2.77 35.24
CA ASP A 211 -10.58 2.78 36.70
C ASP A 211 -9.34 3.34 37.42
N TRP A 212 -8.14 2.91 37.02
CA TRP A 212 -6.88 3.41 37.58
C TRP A 212 -6.72 4.93 37.39
N PHE A 213 -6.91 5.44 36.18
CA PHE A 213 -6.88 6.87 35.90
C PHE A 213 -8.05 7.60 36.55
N GLY A 214 -9.23 6.97 36.65
CA GLY A 214 -10.41 7.47 37.37
C GLY A 214 -10.09 7.86 38.80
N THR A 215 -9.44 6.96 39.55
CA THR A 215 -9.05 7.22 40.95
C THR A 215 -8.03 8.36 41.07
N THR A 216 -7.05 8.43 40.16
CA THR A 216 -6.03 9.49 40.14
C THR A 216 -6.65 10.84 39.80
N HIS A 217 -7.56 10.85 38.83
CA HIS A 217 -8.27 12.05 38.39
C HIS A 217 -9.20 12.59 39.50
N ALA A 218 -9.97 11.72 40.17
CA ALA A 218 -10.84 12.13 41.26
C ALA A 218 -10.07 12.82 42.41
N LYS A 219 -8.93 12.25 42.82
CA LYS A 219 -8.03 12.86 43.83
C LYS A 219 -7.46 14.21 43.37
N HIS A 220 -7.17 14.32 42.08
CA HIS A 220 -6.69 15.58 41.51
C HIS A 220 -7.80 16.66 41.56
N LEU A 221 -9.03 16.33 41.20
CA LEU A 221 -10.17 17.26 41.26
C LEU A 221 -10.48 17.71 42.69
N GLU A 222 -10.33 16.83 43.68
CA GLU A 222 -10.50 17.18 45.09
C GLU A 222 -9.49 18.22 45.57
N SER A 223 -8.24 18.13 45.10
CA SER A 223 -7.17 19.09 45.41
C SER A 223 -7.16 20.33 44.50
N HIS A 224 -7.82 20.26 43.34
CA HIS A 224 -7.85 21.32 42.34
C HIS A 224 -9.28 21.56 41.81
N PRO A 225 -10.17 22.21 42.60
CA PRO A 225 -11.58 22.39 42.23
C PRO A 225 -11.80 23.20 40.94
N HIS A 226 -10.81 23.97 40.49
CA HIS A 226 -10.84 24.77 39.26
C HIS A 226 -10.24 24.06 38.04
N TYR A 227 -9.82 22.80 38.17
CA TYR A 227 -9.27 22.05 37.06
C TYR A 227 -10.37 21.67 36.06
N ASP A 228 -10.21 22.07 34.80
CA ASP A 228 -11.08 21.69 33.69
C ASP A 228 -10.28 20.91 32.64
N VAL A 229 -10.67 19.65 32.41
CA VAL A 229 -10.05 18.76 31.41
C VAL A 229 -10.17 19.32 29.99
N ASN A 230 -11.19 20.15 29.73
CA ASN A 230 -11.41 20.77 28.42
C ASN A 230 -10.68 22.09 28.25
N HIS A 231 -9.99 22.59 29.28
CA HIS A 231 -9.13 23.76 29.13
C HIS A 231 -7.99 23.42 28.17
N ALA A 232 -7.56 24.42 27.39
CA ALA A 232 -6.78 24.25 26.16
C ALA A 232 -5.73 23.12 26.21
N PRO A 233 -5.67 22.24 25.18
CA PRO A 233 -4.76 21.11 25.17
C PRO A 233 -3.30 21.56 25.33
N PRO A 234 -2.43 20.70 25.92
CA PRO A 234 -1.01 21.01 26.01
C PRO A 234 -0.47 21.41 24.64
N ILE A 235 0.18 22.58 24.58
CA ILE A 235 0.97 22.94 23.41
C ILE A 235 2.19 22.03 23.40
N THR A 236 2.23 21.08 22.47
CA THR A 236 3.40 20.21 22.28
C THR A 236 4.63 21.06 21.93
N PRO A 237 5.87 20.62 22.24
CA PRO A 237 7.08 21.34 21.85
C PRO A 237 7.12 21.66 20.34
N ALA A 238 6.61 20.75 19.51
CA ALA A 238 6.49 20.95 18.06
C ALA A 238 5.47 22.04 17.69
N GLN A 239 4.34 22.14 18.40
CA GLN A 239 3.39 23.23 18.20
C GLN A 239 3.97 24.57 18.70
N LEU A 240 4.64 24.56 19.84
CA LEU A 240 5.29 25.76 20.39
C LEU A 240 6.34 26.30 19.43
N ALA A 241 7.13 25.43 18.81
CA ALA A 241 8.14 25.79 17.82
C ALA A 241 7.57 26.44 16.54
N ARG A 242 6.28 26.24 16.25
CA ARG A 242 5.59 26.87 15.10
C ARG A 242 5.06 28.27 15.41
N LEU A 243 5.06 28.67 16.68
CA LEU A 243 4.58 29.97 17.12
C LEU A 243 5.71 31.01 17.08
N PRO A 244 5.39 32.31 16.88
CA PRO A 244 6.37 33.38 16.96
C PRO A 244 7.18 33.33 18.26
N ILE A 245 8.50 33.47 18.16
CA ILE A 245 9.42 33.30 19.29
C ILE A 245 9.08 34.21 20.48
N GLN A 246 8.47 35.36 20.22
CA GLN A 246 8.07 36.34 21.22
C GLN A 246 6.96 35.84 22.15
N ILE A 247 6.07 34.97 21.67
CA ILE A 247 4.93 34.46 22.47
C ILE A 247 5.22 33.09 23.10
N GLN A 248 6.24 32.38 22.63
CA GLN A 248 6.61 31.06 23.15
C GLN A 248 6.83 31.02 24.67
N PRO A 249 7.60 31.92 25.32
CA PRO A 249 7.83 31.83 26.76
C PRO A 249 6.55 32.08 27.57
N PHE A 250 5.69 32.99 27.12
CA PHE A 250 4.40 33.26 27.77
C PHE A 250 3.48 32.03 27.72
N LEU A 251 3.36 31.42 26.55
CA LEU A 251 2.53 30.23 26.36
C LEU A 251 3.11 29.00 27.07
N ALA A 252 4.43 28.82 27.06
CA ALA A 252 5.09 27.75 27.80
C ALA A 252 4.83 27.88 29.30
N HIS A 253 4.92 29.09 29.85
CA HIS A 253 4.62 29.34 31.26
C HIS A 253 3.15 29.04 31.58
N GLN A 254 2.21 29.51 30.75
CA GLN A 254 0.78 29.31 30.95
C GLN A 254 0.38 27.82 30.88
N VAL A 255 0.94 27.07 29.93
CA VAL A 255 0.65 25.64 29.77
C VAL A 255 1.20 24.81 30.93
N ASN A 256 2.34 25.21 31.50
CA ASN A 256 2.97 24.52 32.63
C ASN A 256 2.39 24.93 33.99
N ALA A 257 1.67 26.05 34.07
CA ALA A 257 1.11 26.56 35.33
C ALA A 257 -0.14 25.80 35.80
N ILE A 258 -0.85 25.10 34.90
CA ILE A 258 -2.03 24.32 35.26
C ILE A 258 -1.57 22.94 35.74
N PRO A 259 -1.71 22.61 37.04
CA PRO A 259 -1.32 21.31 37.55
C PRO A 259 -2.16 20.23 36.87
N ARG A 260 -1.53 19.12 36.51
CA ARG A 260 -2.19 18.00 35.84
C ARG A 260 -2.29 16.80 36.79
N PRO A 261 -3.30 15.94 36.61
CA PRO A 261 -3.33 14.65 37.30
C PRO A 261 -2.06 13.86 36.93
N PRO A 262 -1.26 13.39 37.92
CA PRO A 262 -0.07 12.61 37.66
C PRO A 262 -0.46 11.15 37.37
N PHE A 263 -0.93 10.89 36.14
CA PHE A 263 -1.20 9.53 35.70
C PHE A 263 0.10 8.74 35.60
N SER A 264 0.11 7.53 36.14
CA SER A 264 1.28 6.65 36.13
C SER A 264 0.90 5.23 35.70
N CYS A 265 1.86 4.49 35.15
CA CYS A 265 1.70 3.07 34.82
C CYS A 265 1.54 2.23 36.11
N PRO A 266 0.52 1.34 36.20
CA PRO A 266 0.34 0.47 37.36
C PRO A 266 1.53 -0.43 37.69
N THR A 267 2.30 -0.85 36.67
CA THR A 267 3.42 -1.80 36.81
C THR A 267 4.73 -1.07 37.09
N CYS A 268 5.20 -0.23 36.17
CA CYS A 268 6.51 0.42 36.28
C CYS A 268 6.47 1.84 36.86
N ARG A 269 5.28 2.38 37.13
CA ARG A 269 5.06 3.75 37.65
C ARG A 269 5.60 4.87 36.75
N ALA A 270 5.95 4.59 35.50
CA ALA A 270 6.29 5.62 34.53
C ALA A 270 5.12 6.59 34.34
N ASP A 271 5.43 7.88 34.24
CA ASP A 271 4.43 8.93 34.00
C ASP A 271 3.77 8.75 32.63
N VAL A 272 2.45 8.91 32.59
CA VAL A 272 1.64 8.75 31.38
C VAL A 272 1.11 10.12 30.98
N THR A 273 1.74 10.72 29.97
CA THR A 273 1.37 12.06 29.48
C THR A 273 0.48 12.02 28.23
N ARG A 274 0.46 10.90 27.51
CA ARG A 274 -0.29 10.68 26.27
C ARG A 274 -1.46 9.70 26.49
N LYS A 275 -2.50 9.84 25.65
CA LYS A 275 -3.64 8.91 25.61
C LYS A 275 -3.14 7.49 25.31
N PRO A 276 -3.58 6.47 26.06
CA PRO A 276 -3.34 5.08 25.68
C PRO A 276 -3.85 4.80 24.26
N SER A 277 -3.21 3.88 23.55
CA SER A 277 -3.62 3.41 22.22
C SER A 277 -4.02 1.95 22.23
N GLU A 278 -5.05 1.57 21.47
CA GLU A 278 -5.48 0.17 21.39
C GLU A 278 -4.36 -0.70 20.77
N ALA A 279 -4.04 -1.82 21.43
CA ALA A 279 -2.99 -2.73 21.02
C ALA A 279 -3.57 -3.81 20.09
N PHE A 280 -3.83 -3.45 18.83
CA PHE A 280 -4.51 -4.32 17.85
C PHE A 280 -3.83 -5.68 17.66
N VAL A 281 -2.49 -5.74 17.69
CA VAL A 281 -1.75 -7.02 17.57
C VAL A 281 -2.07 -7.95 18.74
N VAL A 282 -2.04 -7.43 19.98
CA VAL A 282 -2.39 -8.20 21.18
C VAL A 282 -3.84 -8.67 21.11
N LYS A 283 -4.74 -7.81 20.61
CA LYS A 283 -6.15 -8.16 20.41
C LYS A 283 -6.32 -9.32 19.43
N THR A 284 -5.57 -9.35 18.33
CA THR A 284 -5.59 -10.47 17.37
C THR A 284 -5.09 -11.76 18.01
N ILE A 285 -4.04 -11.70 18.83
CA ILE A 285 -3.51 -12.87 19.55
C ILE A 285 -4.56 -13.40 20.55
N VAL A 286 -5.18 -12.52 21.32
CA VAL A 286 -6.27 -12.88 22.26
C VAL A 286 -7.43 -13.56 21.54
N GLN A 287 -7.82 -13.03 20.38
CA GLN A 287 -8.89 -13.63 19.56
C GLN A 287 -8.50 -15.01 19.03
N LEU A 288 -7.26 -15.18 18.55
CA LEU A 288 -6.77 -16.47 18.07
C LEU A 288 -6.76 -17.53 19.18
N ILE A 289 -6.32 -17.16 20.38
CA ILE A 289 -6.35 -18.04 21.56
C ILE A 289 -7.80 -18.40 21.89
N ALA A 290 -8.69 -17.40 21.97
CA ALA A 290 -10.10 -17.62 22.27
C ALA A 290 -10.79 -18.55 21.25
N ASP A 291 -10.50 -18.39 19.97
CA ASP A 291 -11.04 -19.24 18.91
C ASP A 291 -10.54 -20.70 19.06
N LYS A 292 -9.30 -20.89 19.52
CA LYS A 292 -8.73 -22.22 19.79
C LYS A 292 -9.25 -22.85 21.09
N THR A 293 -9.50 -22.06 22.13
CA THR A 293 -10.05 -22.54 23.41
C THR A 293 -11.58 -22.61 23.42
N GLY A 294 -12.25 -22.03 22.42
CA GLY A 294 -13.72 -21.97 22.33
C GLY A 294 -14.36 -20.91 23.23
N GLU A 295 -13.57 -19.98 23.75
CA GLU A 295 -14.04 -18.86 24.55
C GLU A 295 -14.68 -17.76 23.69
N ARG A 296 -15.59 -16.99 24.29
CA ARG A 296 -16.25 -15.87 23.61
C ARG A 296 -15.94 -14.56 24.29
N ASN A 297 -15.73 -13.52 23.48
CA ASN A 297 -15.55 -12.17 23.98
C ASN A 297 -16.80 -11.72 24.78
N PRO A 298 -16.67 -11.43 26.08
CA PRO A 298 -17.78 -10.95 26.91
C PRO A 298 -18.22 -9.53 26.54
N TYR A 299 -17.39 -8.78 25.82
CA TYR A 299 -17.63 -7.42 25.36
C TYR A 299 -17.67 -7.38 23.82
N PRO A 300 -18.75 -7.87 23.19
CA PRO A 300 -18.89 -7.75 21.75
C PRO A 300 -18.78 -6.27 21.37
N PRO A 301 -18.05 -5.92 20.29
CA PRO A 301 -17.99 -4.54 19.84
C PRO A 301 -19.42 -4.02 19.66
N PRO A 302 -19.70 -2.75 20.01
CA PRO A 302 -20.99 -2.14 19.73
C PRO A 302 -21.33 -2.42 18.28
N GLN A 303 -22.45 -3.10 18.02
CA GLN A 303 -22.87 -3.36 16.65
C GLN A 303 -22.90 -2.02 15.94
N ALA A 304 -22.06 -1.85 14.92
CA ALA A 304 -22.00 -0.62 14.16
C ALA A 304 -23.45 -0.27 13.79
N PRO A 305 -23.94 0.94 14.11
CA PRO A 305 -25.33 1.28 13.87
C PRO A 305 -25.61 0.96 12.41
N THR A 306 -26.54 0.02 12.17
CA THR A 306 -26.94 -0.36 10.83
C THR A 306 -27.26 0.95 10.11
N PRO A 307 -26.66 1.22 8.94
CA PRO A 307 -26.73 2.53 8.31
C PRO A 307 -28.20 2.90 8.15
N ALA A 308 -28.68 3.79 9.03
CA ALA A 308 -30.07 4.19 9.03
C ALA A 308 -30.34 4.78 7.64
N ARG A 309 -31.30 4.18 6.95
CA ARG A 309 -31.66 4.50 5.56
C ARG A 309 -31.90 6.01 5.50
N ARG A 310 -30.94 6.75 4.94
CA ARG A 310 -30.91 8.22 4.97
C ARG A 310 -32.20 8.75 4.34
N SER A 311 -33.13 9.24 5.15
CA SER A 311 -34.25 10.04 4.65
C SER A 311 -33.68 11.36 4.14
N ARG A 312 -33.98 11.68 2.88
CA ARG A 312 -33.26 12.66 2.06
C ARG A 312 -33.60 14.13 2.37
N SER A 313 -34.22 14.45 3.51
CA SER A 313 -34.75 15.80 3.75
C SER A 313 -34.57 16.25 5.19
N GLY A 314 -33.49 16.97 5.45
CA GLY A 314 -33.27 17.65 6.73
C GLY A 314 -31.80 18.02 6.93
N LYS A 315 -31.51 19.31 7.08
CA LYS A 315 -30.22 19.83 7.58
C LYS A 315 -30.06 19.42 9.04
N ALA A 316 -29.73 18.16 9.32
CA ALA A 316 -29.45 17.69 10.67
C ALA A 316 -28.10 18.24 11.13
N LYS A 317 -28.05 18.76 12.37
CA LYS A 317 -26.81 19.13 13.05
C LYS A 317 -25.85 17.93 13.02
N ALA A 318 -24.58 18.17 12.74
CA ALA A 318 -23.58 17.11 12.73
C ALA A 318 -23.66 16.31 14.05
N PRO A 319 -23.73 14.97 13.99
CA PRO A 319 -23.78 14.16 15.20
C PRO A 319 -22.54 14.47 16.04
N VAL A 320 -22.76 14.75 17.32
CA VAL A 320 -21.68 14.94 18.29
C VAL A 320 -20.83 13.67 18.24
N VAL A 321 -19.57 13.80 17.84
CA VAL A 321 -18.64 12.66 17.79
C VAL A 321 -18.58 12.07 19.20
N PRO A 322 -18.89 10.78 19.39
CA PRO A 322 -18.84 10.16 20.70
C PRO A 322 -17.44 10.36 21.27
N SER A 323 -17.37 10.92 22.48
CA SER A 323 -16.09 11.12 23.16
C SER A 323 -15.43 9.76 23.37
N GLY A 324 -14.14 9.67 23.03
CA GLY A 324 -13.35 8.49 23.30
C GLY A 324 -13.25 8.24 24.81
N PRO A 325 -12.96 6.99 25.24
CA PRO A 325 -12.86 6.63 26.66
C PRO A 325 -11.78 7.43 27.42
N TRP A 326 -10.83 8.03 26.69
CA TRP A 326 -9.70 8.77 27.26
C TRP A 326 -9.88 10.29 27.27
N ASP A 327 -10.94 10.81 26.62
CA ASP A 327 -11.13 12.26 26.47
C ASP A 327 -11.38 12.95 27.81
N GLY A 328 -11.98 12.25 28.78
CA GLY A 328 -12.18 12.74 30.14
C GLY A 328 -10.92 12.82 31.00
N PHE A 329 -9.78 12.30 30.53
CA PHE A 329 -8.51 12.32 31.26
C PHE A 329 -7.46 13.21 30.60
N PHE A 330 -7.39 13.16 29.27
CA PHE A 330 -6.33 13.82 28.49
C PHE A 330 -6.84 14.96 27.59
N GLY A 331 -8.14 15.32 27.70
CA GLY A 331 -8.79 16.31 26.85
C GLY A 331 -9.08 15.79 25.43
N ARG A 332 -9.75 16.61 24.62
CA ARG A 332 -9.98 16.32 23.20
C ARG A 332 -8.75 16.73 22.40
N SER A 333 -8.24 15.81 21.58
CA SER A 333 -7.11 16.01 20.67
C SER A 333 -7.57 16.46 19.31
#